data_AF-A0A3G2T7R5-F1
#
_entry.id   AF-A0A3G2T7R5-F1
#
_cell.length_a   1.000
_cell.length_b   1.000
_cell.length_c   1.000
_cell.angle_alpha   90.00
_cell.angle_beta   90.00
_cell.angle_gamma   90.00
#
_symmetry.space_group_name_H-M   'P 1'
#
loop_
_entity.id
_entity.type
_entity.pdbx_description
1 polymer ?
#
loop_
_entity_poly.entity_id
_entity_poly.type
_entity_poly.pdbx_seq_one_letter_code
_entity_poly.pdbx_strand_id
1 'polypeptide(L)'
;MVKTYYYYYDKEEDITTFCELDEELYCLRATFQTANGIFSTNSPLTPAHLFLPESSFLDFIDELSPISQEQFKDKWNISNKKYLIHWENLKNKYQINQSIKTSISFFPPLGVIVQFGEIFYGLVNYNDCKAILGENQMYPHQQIQLYIEHFDDDNLWIKFSTKSN
;
A
#
# COMPACT_ATOMS: atom_id res chain seq x y z
N MET A 1 -10.24 11.85 -7.54
CA MET A 1 -9.69 10.71 -8.29
C MET A 1 -10.80 9.69 -8.45
N VAL A 2 -11.20 9.41 -9.68
CA VAL A 2 -12.15 8.33 -9.98
C VAL A 2 -11.39 7.01 -9.83
N LYS A 3 -12.03 5.99 -9.25
CA LYS A 3 -11.43 4.68 -9.01
C LYS A 3 -12.23 3.62 -9.73
N THR A 4 -11.53 2.71 -10.39
CA THR A 4 -12.12 1.55 -11.06
C THR A 4 -11.57 0.28 -10.45
N TYR A 5 -12.32 -0.82 -10.57
CA TYR A 5 -12.00 -2.08 -9.89
C TYR A 5 -12.13 -3.24 -10.86
N TYR A 6 -11.12 -4.09 -10.85
CA TYR A 6 -11.02 -5.23 -11.76
C TYR A 6 -10.48 -6.46 -11.03
N TYR A 7 -10.66 -7.62 -11.66
CA TYR A 7 -9.89 -8.81 -11.32
C TYR A 7 -9.39 -9.51 -12.58
N TYR A 8 -8.34 -10.30 -12.42
CA TYR A 8 -7.87 -11.24 -13.42
C TYR A 8 -7.36 -12.52 -12.75
N TYR A 9 -7.24 -13.58 -13.53
CA TYR A 9 -6.73 -14.86 -13.08
C TYR A 9 -5.49 -15.24 -13.89
N ASP A 10 -4.35 -15.32 -13.21
CA ASP A 10 -3.12 -15.86 -13.75
C ASP A 10 -3.15 -17.39 -13.64
N LYS A 11 -3.21 -18.06 -14.79
CA LYS A 11 -3.27 -19.51 -14.89
C LYS A 11 -1.93 -20.19 -14.59
N GLU A 12 -0.82 -19.51 -14.84
CA GLU A 12 0.52 -20.09 -14.66
C GLU A 12 0.87 -20.14 -13.18
N GLU A 13 0.57 -19.05 -12.47
CA GLU A 13 0.85 -18.92 -11.04
C GLU A 13 -0.32 -19.42 -10.15
N ASP A 14 -1.49 -19.70 -10.74
CA ASP A 14 -2.74 -20.02 -10.04
C ASP A 14 -3.15 -18.94 -9.02
N ILE A 15 -3.12 -17.67 -9.48
CA ILE A 15 -3.38 -16.48 -8.65
C ILE A 15 -4.55 -15.71 -9.20
N THR A 16 -5.53 -15.43 -8.34
CA THR A 16 -6.56 -14.43 -8.66
C THR A 16 -6.19 -13.10 -8.03
N THR A 17 -6.01 -12.08 -8.87
CA THR A 17 -5.66 -10.73 -8.42
C THR A 17 -6.87 -9.81 -8.55
N PHE A 18 -7.15 -9.04 -7.50
CA PHE A 18 -8.16 -7.99 -7.50
C PHE A 18 -7.45 -6.65 -7.34
N CYS A 19 -7.75 -5.68 -8.21
CA CYS A 19 -7.05 -4.41 -8.29
C CYS A 19 -8.00 -3.23 -8.14
N GLU A 20 -7.57 -2.21 -7.40
CA GLU A 20 -8.08 -0.84 -7.49
C GLU A 20 -7.14 -0.04 -8.39
N LEU A 21 -7.68 0.53 -9.47
CA LEU A 21 -6.95 1.32 -10.43
C LEU A 21 -7.41 2.79 -10.40
N ASP A 22 -6.50 3.70 -10.75
CA ASP A 22 -6.84 5.10 -11.03
C ASP A 22 -7.43 5.30 -12.44
N GLU A 23 -7.60 6.56 -12.85
CA GLU A 23 -8.15 6.93 -14.15
C GLU A 23 -7.22 6.64 -15.33
N GLU A 24 -5.92 6.52 -15.08
CA GLU A 24 -4.89 6.14 -16.06
C GLU A 24 -4.58 4.63 -16.00
N LEU A 25 -5.38 3.87 -15.24
CA LEU A 25 -5.28 2.43 -15.04
C LEU A 25 -3.98 1.98 -14.33
N TYR A 26 -3.35 2.86 -13.55
CA TYR A 26 -2.27 2.45 -12.65
C TYR A 26 -2.84 1.79 -11.40
N CYS A 27 -2.17 0.71 -10.96
CA CYS A 27 -2.60 -0.02 -9.77
C CYS A 27 -2.25 0.74 -8.49
N LEU A 28 -3.29 1.11 -7.74
CA LEU A 28 -3.16 1.76 -6.45
C LEU A 28 -3.05 0.73 -5.33
N ARG A 29 -3.91 -0.30 -5.38
CA ARG A 29 -4.01 -1.36 -4.37
C ARG A 29 -4.36 -2.67 -5.03
N ALA A 30 -3.79 -3.77 -4.55
CA ALA A 30 -4.15 -5.10 -5.01
C ALA A 30 -4.28 -6.10 -3.87
N THR A 31 -5.11 -7.11 -4.09
CA THR A 31 -5.11 -8.35 -3.29
C THR A 31 -4.82 -9.54 -4.17
N PHE A 32 -4.05 -10.48 -3.66
CA PHE A 32 -3.65 -11.71 -4.34
C PHE A 32 -4.22 -12.90 -3.59
N GLN A 33 -5.15 -13.62 -4.22
CA GLN A 33 -5.71 -14.84 -3.70
C GLN A 33 -4.94 -16.04 -4.27
N THR A 34 -4.32 -16.81 -3.37
CA THR A 34 -3.47 -17.97 -3.67
C THR A 34 -3.94 -19.19 -2.88
N ALA A 35 -3.34 -20.36 -3.12
CA ALA A 35 -3.55 -21.55 -2.29
C ALA A 35 -3.18 -21.34 -0.81
N ASN A 36 -2.26 -20.43 -0.50
CA ASN A 36 -1.79 -20.13 0.86
C ASN A 36 -2.61 -19.03 1.56
N GLY A 37 -3.70 -18.60 0.94
CA GLY A 37 -4.58 -17.55 1.44
C GLY A 37 -4.47 -16.26 0.62
N ILE A 38 -4.97 -15.18 1.22
CA ILE A 38 -5.06 -13.87 0.56
C ILE A 38 -4.08 -12.86 1.17
N PHE A 39 -3.41 -12.12 0.30
CA PHE A 39 -2.39 -11.11 0.62
C PHE A 39 -2.77 -9.77 0.00
N SER A 40 -2.26 -8.67 0.55
CA SER A 40 -2.57 -7.32 0.09
C SER A 40 -1.34 -6.44 0.08
N THR A 41 -1.27 -5.51 -0.88
CA THR A 41 -0.08 -4.69 -1.12
C THR A 41 0.24 -3.67 -0.02
N ASN A 42 -0.62 -3.55 0.99
CA ASN A 42 -0.41 -2.69 2.16
C ASN A 42 0.51 -3.28 3.23
N SER A 43 0.94 -4.54 3.10
CA SER A 43 1.78 -5.20 4.12
C SER A 43 3.14 -5.66 3.58
N PRO A 44 4.25 -5.44 4.32
CA PRO A 44 5.57 -6.04 4.05
C PRO A 44 5.61 -7.56 4.12
N LEU A 45 4.56 -8.20 4.65
CA LEU A 45 4.46 -9.65 4.70
C LEU A 45 3.86 -10.27 3.43
N THR A 46 3.51 -9.44 2.45
CA THR A 46 3.12 -9.91 1.13
C THR A 46 4.33 -10.53 0.45
N PRO A 47 4.22 -11.78 -0.05
CA PRO A 47 5.32 -12.47 -0.73
C PRO A 47 5.98 -11.62 -1.82
N ALA A 48 7.30 -11.69 -1.93
CA ALA A 48 8.07 -10.80 -2.81
C ALA A 48 7.72 -10.90 -4.31
N HIS A 49 7.16 -12.03 -4.76
CA HIS A 49 6.68 -12.20 -6.14
C HIS A 49 5.30 -11.55 -6.38
N LEU A 50 4.63 -11.07 -5.33
CA LEU A 50 3.32 -10.43 -5.38
C LEU A 50 3.48 -8.93 -5.17
N PHE A 51 3.71 -8.21 -6.26
CA PHE A 51 3.96 -6.78 -6.26
C PHE A 51 2.94 -6.01 -7.11
N LEU A 52 2.85 -4.70 -6.88
CA LEU A 52 2.09 -3.81 -7.74
C LEU A 52 2.83 -3.68 -9.08
N PRO A 53 2.15 -3.86 -10.22
CA PRO A 53 2.76 -3.59 -11.52
C PRO A 53 3.22 -2.14 -11.62
N GLU A 54 4.41 -1.93 -12.18
CA GLU A 54 4.96 -0.58 -12.39
C GLU A 54 4.27 0.15 -13.56
N SER A 55 3.70 -0.61 -14.50
CA SER A 55 3.03 -0.09 -15.69
C SER A 55 1.51 -0.04 -15.52
N SER A 56 0.88 0.85 -16.29
CA SER A 56 -0.57 0.91 -16.43
C SER A 56 -1.11 -0.39 -17.04
N PHE A 57 -2.35 -0.75 -16.66
CA PHE A 57 -3.08 -1.87 -17.23
C PHE A 57 -3.73 -1.58 -18.58
N LEU A 58 -3.46 -0.41 -19.19
CA LEU A 58 -4.09 0.01 -20.45
C LEU A 58 -3.99 -1.04 -21.56
N ASP A 59 -2.82 -1.66 -21.73
CA ASP A 59 -2.58 -2.66 -22.78
C ASP A 59 -3.22 -4.04 -22.47
N PHE A 60 -3.66 -4.26 -21.23
CA PHE A 60 -4.20 -5.53 -20.74
C PHE A 60 -5.66 -5.41 -20.29
N ILE A 61 -6.31 -4.27 -20.55
CA ILE A 61 -7.65 -3.98 -20.05
C ILE A 61 -8.70 -5.00 -20.52
N ASP A 62 -8.51 -5.57 -21.72
CA ASP A 62 -9.40 -6.60 -22.29
C ASP A 62 -9.28 -7.95 -21.58
N GLU A 63 -8.19 -8.18 -20.84
CA GLU A 63 -7.97 -9.38 -20.02
C GLU A 63 -8.52 -9.21 -18.59
N LEU A 64 -8.93 -7.98 -18.24
CA LEU A 64 -9.48 -7.64 -16.95
C LEU A 64 -11.00 -7.79 -16.92
N SER A 65 -11.51 -8.39 -15.86
CA SER A 65 -12.95 -8.48 -15.59
C SER A 65 -13.36 -7.41 -14.59
N PRO A 66 -14.31 -6.51 -14.92
CA PRO A 66 -14.73 -5.46 -14.00
C PRO A 66 -15.47 -6.03 -12.79
N ILE A 67 -15.25 -5.43 -11.63
CA ILE A 67 -15.93 -5.77 -10.36
C ILE A 67 -16.44 -4.50 -9.68
N SER A 68 -17.32 -4.69 -8.70
CA SER A 68 -17.74 -3.59 -7.84
C SER A 68 -16.65 -3.24 -6.81
N GLN A 69 -16.71 -2.00 -6.31
CA GLN A 69 -15.90 -1.57 -5.17
C GLN A 69 -16.12 -2.47 -3.95
N GLU A 70 -17.35 -2.92 -3.72
CA GLU A 70 -17.71 -3.77 -2.59
C GLU A 70 -16.99 -5.12 -2.66
N GLN A 71 -16.99 -5.75 -3.85
CA GLN A 71 -16.26 -7.00 -4.08
C GLN A 71 -14.76 -6.86 -3.81
N PHE A 72 -14.15 -5.74 -4.23
CA PHE A 72 -12.75 -5.46 -3.91
C PHE A 72 -12.55 -5.29 -2.39
N LYS A 73 -13.40 -4.49 -1.74
CA LYS A 73 -13.31 -4.23 -0.29
C LYS A 73 -13.46 -5.50 0.53
N ASP A 74 -14.30 -6.44 0.12
CA ASP A 74 -14.43 -7.73 0.79
C ASP A 74 -13.12 -8.48 0.81
N LYS A 75 -12.45 -8.57 -0.35
CA LYS A 75 -11.14 -9.23 -0.47
C LYS A 75 -10.07 -8.52 0.33
N TRP A 76 -10.04 -7.19 0.28
CA TRP A 76 -9.14 -6.34 1.06
C TRP A 76 -9.32 -6.54 2.58
N ASN A 77 -10.57 -6.59 3.04
CA ASN A 77 -10.87 -6.78 4.45
C ASN A 77 -10.50 -8.19 4.92
N ILE A 78 -10.72 -9.22 4.09
CA ILE A 78 -10.31 -10.59 4.41
C ILE A 78 -8.79 -10.68 4.55
N SER A 79 -8.01 -10.04 3.66
CA SER A 79 -6.54 -10.05 3.76
C SER A 79 -6.01 -9.32 4.99
N ASN A 80 -6.68 -8.25 5.40
CA ASN A 80 -6.29 -7.44 6.55
C ASN A 80 -6.72 -8.00 7.91
N LYS A 81 -7.76 -8.85 7.94
CA LYS A 81 -8.34 -9.36 9.20
C LYS A 81 -7.31 -10.01 10.14
N LYS A 82 -6.31 -10.71 9.59
CA LYS A 82 -5.23 -11.37 10.35
C LYS A 82 -4.28 -10.38 11.07
N TYR A 83 -4.28 -9.10 10.68
CA TYR A 83 -3.37 -8.09 11.24
C TYR A 83 -4.03 -7.15 12.23
N LEU A 84 -5.36 -7.21 12.43
CA LEU A 84 -6.09 -6.26 13.28
C LEU A 84 -5.59 -6.23 14.74
N ILE A 85 -5.26 -7.38 15.32
CA ILE A 85 -4.71 -7.42 16.70
C ILE A 85 -3.34 -6.70 16.76
N HIS A 86 -2.49 -6.91 15.75
CA HIS A 86 -1.20 -6.23 15.66
C HIS A 86 -1.37 -4.72 15.46
N TRP A 87 -2.41 -4.33 14.72
CA TRP A 87 -2.75 -2.93 14.45
C TRP A 87 -3.18 -2.20 15.72
N GLU A 88 -4.09 -2.79 16.51
CA GLU A 88 -4.51 -2.21 17.79
C GLU A 88 -3.33 -2.10 18.78
N ASN A 89 -2.47 -3.12 18.83
CA ASN A 89 -1.26 -3.05 19.65
C ASN A 89 -0.32 -1.92 19.22
N LEU A 90 -0.21 -1.67 17.91
CA LEU A 90 0.59 -0.59 17.37
C LEU A 90 0.01 0.79 17.74
N LYS A 91 -1.31 0.98 17.59
CA LYS A 91 -1.98 2.23 17.97
C LYS A 91 -1.87 2.53 19.47
N ASN A 92 -1.83 1.50 20.32
CA ASN A 92 -1.60 1.68 21.75
C ASN A 92 -0.15 2.05 22.11
N LYS A 93 0.80 1.68 21.24
CA LYS A 93 2.24 1.91 21.46
C LYS A 93 2.70 3.29 20.98
N TYR A 94 2.08 3.83 19.93
CA TYR A 94 2.51 5.05 19.27
C TYR A 94 1.45 6.14 19.33
N GLN A 95 1.88 7.40 19.38
CA GLN A 95 0.98 8.56 19.47
C GLN A 95 1.05 9.40 18.20
N ILE A 96 -0.04 10.08 17.87
CA ILE A 96 -0.04 11.14 16.87
C ILE A 96 0.98 12.22 17.27
N ASN A 97 1.64 12.82 16.29
CA ASN A 97 2.79 13.72 16.40
C ASN A 97 4.07 13.10 16.97
N GLN A 98 4.11 11.79 17.24
CA GLN A 98 5.35 11.12 17.59
C GLN A 98 6.30 11.10 16.40
N SER A 99 7.55 11.46 16.65
CA SER A 99 8.61 11.47 15.65
C SER A 99 9.22 10.07 15.49
N ILE A 100 9.33 9.60 14.26
CA ILE A 100 9.79 8.25 13.89
C ILE A 100 10.88 8.38 12.84
N LYS A 101 12.00 7.70 13.09
CA LYS A 101 13.04 7.49 12.07
C LYS A 101 12.75 6.21 11.31
N THR A 102 12.64 6.29 9.99
CA THR A 102 12.36 5.14 9.13
C THR A 102 13.08 5.24 7.78
N SER A 103 12.97 4.21 6.95
CA SER A 103 13.48 4.15 5.59
C SER A 103 12.37 4.13 4.55
N ILE A 104 12.63 4.78 3.42
CA ILE A 104 11.84 4.62 2.20
C ILE A 104 11.91 3.17 1.72
N SER A 105 10.78 2.58 1.37
CA SER A 105 10.68 1.25 0.78
C SER A 105 10.53 1.33 -0.74
N PHE A 106 9.50 2.01 -1.23
CA PHE A 106 9.22 2.16 -2.67
C PHE A 106 8.26 3.33 -2.95
N PHE A 107 8.08 3.67 -4.23
CA PHE A 107 7.35 4.85 -4.70
C PHE A 107 6.15 4.47 -5.60
N PRO A 108 5.01 4.07 -5.04
CA PRO A 108 3.80 3.86 -5.84
C PRO A 108 3.16 5.21 -6.22
N PRO A 109 2.19 5.23 -7.16
CA PRO A 109 1.42 6.44 -7.49
C PRO A 109 0.75 7.11 -6.27
N LEU A 110 0.50 6.34 -5.21
CA LEU A 110 -0.07 6.84 -3.94
C LEU A 110 0.86 7.79 -3.15
N GLY A 111 2.17 7.79 -3.42
CA GLY A 111 3.14 8.60 -2.70
C GLY A 111 4.44 7.84 -2.41
N VAL A 112 4.93 7.96 -1.18
CA VAL A 112 6.15 7.28 -0.71
C VAL A 112 5.76 6.27 0.36
N ILE A 113 6.06 5.00 0.13
CA ILE A 113 5.89 3.96 1.12
C ILE A 113 7.16 3.86 1.96
N VAL A 114 7.00 3.89 3.28
CA VAL A 114 8.09 3.75 4.25
C VAL A 114 7.85 2.52 5.13
N GLN A 115 8.92 1.91 5.61
CA GLN A 115 8.81 0.78 6.53
C GLN A 115 8.23 1.25 7.89
N PHE A 116 7.38 0.46 8.54
CA PHE A 116 7.00 0.75 9.93
C PHE A 116 6.86 -0.53 10.76
N GLY A 117 7.92 -0.84 11.52
CA GLY A 117 8.04 -2.13 12.18
C GLY A 117 8.12 -3.26 11.15
N GLU A 118 7.69 -4.46 11.54
CA GLU A 118 7.81 -5.67 10.70
C GLU A 118 6.54 -5.96 9.88
N ILE A 119 5.39 -5.39 10.25
CA ILE A 119 4.07 -5.83 9.76
C ILE A 119 3.35 -4.75 8.94
N PHE A 120 3.72 -3.48 9.11
CA PHE A 120 2.98 -2.36 8.55
C PHE A 120 3.87 -1.42 7.74
N TYR A 121 3.21 -0.70 6.85
CA TYR A 121 3.80 0.38 6.07
C TYR A 121 3.27 1.73 6.51
N GLY A 122 4.11 2.74 6.34
CA GLY A 122 3.71 4.13 6.35
C GLY A 122 3.52 4.67 4.93
N LEU A 123 2.64 5.65 4.78
CA LEU A 123 2.45 6.41 3.56
C LEU A 123 2.75 7.89 3.83
N VAL A 124 3.57 8.49 2.97
CA VAL A 124 3.95 9.91 3.01
C VAL A 124 3.69 10.53 1.63
N ASN A 125 3.37 11.81 1.59
CA ASN A 125 3.30 12.55 0.33
C ASN A 125 4.70 12.66 -0.32
N TYR A 126 4.77 12.41 -1.62
CA TYR A 126 6.02 12.47 -2.38
C TYR A 126 6.66 13.86 -2.38
N ASN A 127 5.87 14.91 -2.60
CA ASN A 127 6.39 16.28 -2.67
C ASN A 127 6.93 16.75 -1.32
N ASP A 128 6.29 16.33 -0.23
CA ASP A 128 6.77 16.64 1.12
C ASP A 128 8.12 15.97 1.40
N CYS A 129 8.29 14.70 1.04
CA CYS A 129 9.57 14.00 1.13
C CYS A 129 10.64 14.69 0.25
N LYS A 130 10.29 15.03 -0.99
CA LYS A 130 11.20 15.71 -1.94
C LYS A 130 11.65 17.07 -1.40
N ALA A 131 10.77 17.81 -0.73
CA ALA A 131 11.09 19.12 -0.15
C ALA A 131 12.13 19.04 0.98
N ILE A 132 12.15 17.95 1.77
CA ILE A 132 13.08 17.80 2.90
C ILE A 132 14.36 17.04 2.54
N LEU A 133 14.29 16.04 1.65
CA LEU A 133 15.44 15.21 1.26
C LEU A 133 16.19 15.82 0.06
N GLY A 134 15.47 16.51 -0.82
CA GLY A 134 15.96 16.88 -2.15
C GLY A 134 15.83 15.76 -3.17
N GLU A 135 15.76 16.12 -4.45
CA GLU A 135 15.50 15.19 -5.57
C GLU A 135 16.51 14.04 -5.67
N ASN A 136 17.79 14.33 -5.45
CA ASN A 136 18.88 13.35 -5.55
C ASN A 136 18.90 12.34 -4.38
N GLN A 137 18.05 12.52 -3.37
CA GLN A 137 17.97 11.68 -2.18
C GLN A 137 16.63 10.92 -2.12
N MET A 138 15.81 10.98 -3.17
CA MET A 138 14.56 10.24 -3.28
C MET A 138 14.81 8.83 -3.86
N TYR A 139 15.40 7.94 -3.06
CA TYR A 139 15.67 6.55 -3.45
C TYR A 139 15.34 5.55 -2.32
N PRO A 140 15.10 4.25 -2.64
CA PRO A 140 14.81 3.23 -1.63
C PRO A 140 15.91 3.09 -0.57
N HIS A 141 15.56 2.71 0.64
CA HIS A 141 16.41 2.61 1.84
C HIS A 141 16.92 3.94 2.41
N GLN A 142 16.67 5.08 1.75
CA GLN A 142 17.00 6.38 2.32
C GLN A 142 16.28 6.60 3.64
N GLN A 143 17.03 7.05 4.64
CA GLN A 143 16.50 7.35 5.97
C GLN A 143 15.80 8.71 5.99
N ILE A 144 14.65 8.76 6.65
CA ILE A 144 13.81 9.95 6.79
C ILE A 144 13.21 10.01 8.20
N GLN A 145 13.14 11.22 8.76
CA GLN A 145 12.45 11.49 10.02
C GLN A 145 11.04 12.00 9.70
N LEU A 146 10.03 11.37 10.25
CA LEU A 146 8.62 11.66 9.99
C LEU A 146 7.82 11.76 11.28
N TYR A 147 6.63 12.35 11.22
CA TYR A 147 5.71 12.47 12.34
C TYR A 147 4.43 11.72 12.04
N ILE A 148 3.96 10.90 12.97
CA ILE A 148 2.70 10.17 12.82
C ILE A 148 1.56 11.20 12.75
N GLU A 149 0.85 11.25 11.64
CA GLU A 149 -0.29 12.15 11.45
C GLU A 149 -1.60 11.46 11.85
N HIS A 150 -1.81 10.24 11.35
CA HIS A 150 -3.04 9.47 11.56
C HIS A 150 -2.84 7.97 11.29
N PHE A 151 -3.72 7.14 11.83
CA PHE A 151 -3.78 5.70 11.60
C PHE A 151 -4.99 5.38 10.70
N ASP A 152 -4.74 4.96 9.47
CA ASP A 152 -5.76 4.62 8.49
C ASP A 152 -6.27 3.19 8.73
N ASP A 153 -7.34 3.07 9.52
CA ASP A 153 -7.90 1.78 9.94
C ASP A 153 -8.44 0.94 8.75
N ASP A 154 -8.84 1.57 7.66
CA ASP A 154 -9.34 0.88 6.47
C ASP A 154 -8.20 0.21 5.67
N ASN A 155 -7.03 0.84 5.65
CA ASN A 155 -5.89 0.40 4.86
C ASN A 155 -4.75 -0.19 5.69
N LEU A 156 -4.81 -0.11 7.02
CA LEU A 156 -3.73 -0.47 7.93
C LEU A 156 -2.41 0.23 7.57
N TRP A 157 -2.51 1.50 7.17
CA TRP A 157 -1.36 2.37 6.88
C TRP A 157 -1.21 3.44 7.94
N ILE A 158 0.05 3.72 8.29
CA ILE A 158 0.37 4.88 9.10
C ILE A 158 0.53 6.08 8.16
N LYS A 159 -0.31 7.10 8.29
CA LYS A 159 -0.13 8.36 7.56
C LYS A 159 0.92 9.19 8.28
N PHE A 160 1.89 9.67 7.54
CA PHE A 160 3.03 10.42 8.04
C PHE A 160 3.08 11.81 7.41
N SER A 161 3.52 12.77 8.22
CA SER A 161 3.86 14.13 7.80
C SER A 161 5.37 14.37 7.97
N THR A 162 5.92 15.26 7.15
CA THR A 162 7.30 15.75 7.31
C THR A 162 7.41 16.89 8.32
N LYS A 163 6.29 17.37 8.84
CA LYS A 163 6.19 18.47 9.83
C LYS A 163 5.45 17.97 11.07
N SER A 164 5.83 18.48 12.24
CA SER A 164 5.01 18.32 13.44
C SER A 164 3.78 19.23 13.35
N ASN A 165 2.60 18.72 13.69
CA ASN A 165 1.39 19.53 13.85
C ASN A 165 1.42 20.37 15.13
#